data_AF-A0A604YEQ4-F1
#
_entry.id   AF-A0A604YEQ4-F1
#
_cell.length_a   1.000
_cell.length_b   1.000
_cell.length_c   1.000
_cell.angle_alpha   90.00
_cell.angle_beta   90.00
_cell.angle_gamma   90.00
#
_symmetry.space_group_name_H-M   'P 1'
#
loop_
_entity.id
_entity.type
_entity.pdbx_description
1 polymer ?
#
loop_
_entity_poly.entity_id
_entity_poly.type
_entity_poly.pdbx_seq_one_letter_code
_entity_poly.pdbx_strand_id
1 'polypeptide(L)'
;MFFKTSNPAALLAWDQFMADCLKLREEARHLDKVLGCGCRSVFSTGIGGRYFHGVNFPGNERPFSRELWTVQRPASGNSCRPRTSRIPVHLREQAKELAKIWQENIPVTYARTDALLPALGLDFSATIFGPLQWFRVGDVIYVMTGMTPAQGRMTEILSDEFIRAQKQAEVNNGKQ
;
A
#
# COMPACT_ATOMS: atom_id res chain seq x y z
N MET A 1 -1.45 16.77 -15.95
CA MET A 1 -2.73 17.51 -15.88
C MET A 1 -3.30 17.33 -14.48
N PHE A 2 -4.17 18.25 -14.05
CA PHE A 2 -4.75 18.25 -12.70
C PHE A 2 -6.26 18.22 -12.80
N PHE A 3 -6.89 17.41 -11.97
CA PHE A 3 -8.33 17.18 -12.01
C PHE A 3 -8.91 17.15 -10.60
N LYS A 4 -10.21 17.42 -10.50
CA LYS A 4 -11.00 17.17 -9.29
C LYS A 4 -12.31 16.49 -9.61
N THR A 5 -12.88 15.81 -8.61
CA THR A 5 -14.24 15.26 -8.69
C THR A 5 -14.89 15.19 -7.32
N SER A 6 -16.21 15.40 -7.31
CA SER A 6 -17.10 15.14 -6.18
C SER A 6 -18.14 14.08 -6.54
N ASN A 7 -17.83 13.24 -7.54
CA ASN A 7 -18.72 12.17 -7.96
C ASN A 7 -18.95 11.19 -6.78
N PRO A 8 -20.21 10.95 -6.36
CA PRO A 8 -20.51 10.08 -5.23
C PRO A 8 -19.94 8.66 -5.36
N ALA A 9 -19.90 8.10 -6.58
CA ALA A 9 -19.32 6.78 -6.81
C ALA A 9 -17.80 6.77 -6.60
N ALA A 10 -17.10 7.84 -6.98
CA ALA A 10 -15.67 7.97 -6.75
C ALA A 10 -15.35 8.17 -5.26
N LEU A 11 -16.17 8.96 -4.54
CA LEU A 11 -16.03 9.14 -3.10
C LEU A 11 -16.25 7.82 -2.34
N LEU A 12 -17.28 7.05 -2.69
CA LEU A 12 -17.54 5.76 -2.08
C LEU A 12 -16.39 4.76 -2.33
N ALA A 13 -15.89 4.70 -3.57
CA ALA A 13 -14.76 3.84 -3.90
C ALA A 13 -13.47 4.26 -3.19
N TRP A 14 -13.27 5.57 -2.99
CA TRP A 14 -12.15 6.10 -2.19
C TRP A 14 -12.25 5.67 -0.73
N ASP A 15 -13.44 5.76 -0.14
CA ASP A 15 -13.66 5.38 1.25
C ASP A 15 -13.42 3.89 1.48
N GLN A 16 -13.87 3.04 0.55
CA GLN A 16 -13.57 1.61 0.59
C GLN A 16 -12.06 1.36 0.46
N PHE A 17 -11.38 2.00 -0.49
CA PHE A 17 -9.93 1.87 -0.67
C PHE A 17 -9.16 2.29 0.60
N MET A 18 -9.57 3.38 1.25
CA MET A 18 -8.96 3.85 2.50
C MET A 18 -9.27 2.90 3.67
N ALA A 19 -10.48 2.37 3.77
CA ALA A 19 -10.84 1.36 4.77
C ALA A 19 -10.00 0.09 4.61
N ASP A 20 -9.80 -0.39 3.38
CA ASP A 20 -8.95 -1.55 3.11
C ASP A 20 -7.48 -1.24 3.41
N CYS A 21 -7.01 -0.02 3.14
CA CYS A 21 -5.67 0.42 3.54
C CYS A 21 -5.48 0.41 5.05
N LEU A 22 -6.50 0.81 5.83
CA LEU A 22 -6.47 0.76 7.29
C LEU A 22 -6.44 -0.68 7.79
N LYS A 23 -7.35 -1.52 7.28
CA LYS A 23 -7.41 -2.94 7.62
C LYS A 23 -6.10 -3.67 7.31
N LEU A 24 -5.51 -3.43 6.14
CA LEU A 24 -4.19 -3.95 5.78
C LEU A 24 -3.10 -3.53 6.79
N ARG A 25 -3.10 -2.28 7.25
CA ARG A 25 -2.14 -1.82 8.26
C ARG A 25 -2.37 -2.48 9.62
N GLU A 26 -3.62 -2.73 10.00
CA GLU A 26 -3.97 -3.41 11.25
C GLU A 26 -3.54 -4.87 11.24
N GLU A 27 -3.83 -5.61 10.17
CA GLU A 27 -3.35 -6.98 9.95
C GLU A 27 -1.83 -7.04 10.01
N ALA A 28 -1.15 -6.11 9.34
CA ALA A 28 0.32 -6.07 9.32
C ALA A 28 0.91 -5.73 10.69
N ARG A 29 0.27 -4.81 11.43
CA ARG A 29 0.65 -4.50 12.82
C ARG A 29 0.45 -5.70 13.75
N HIS A 30 -0.57 -6.53 13.50
CA HIS A 30 -0.75 -7.78 14.23
C HIS A 30 0.42 -8.73 13.99
N LEU A 31 0.79 -8.95 12.71
CA LEU A 31 1.96 -9.75 12.35
C LEU A 31 3.24 -9.22 13.00
N ASP A 32 3.46 -7.90 12.98
CA ASP A 32 4.64 -7.28 13.59
C ASP A 32 4.72 -7.57 15.10
N LYS A 33 3.57 -7.55 15.80
CA LYS A 33 3.49 -7.91 17.22
C LYS A 33 3.77 -9.39 17.48
N VAL A 34 3.22 -10.28 16.65
CA VAL A 34 3.38 -11.74 16.80
C VAL A 34 4.83 -12.16 16.54
N LEU A 35 5.48 -11.57 15.54
CA LEU A 35 6.90 -11.82 15.25
C LEU A 35 7.82 -11.19 16.31
N GLY A 36 7.39 -10.12 16.99
CA GLY A 36 8.21 -9.45 18.00
C GLY A 36 9.49 -8.82 17.42
N CYS A 37 10.46 -8.52 18.30
CA CYS A 37 11.81 -8.02 17.98
C CYS A 37 11.90 -6.73 17.11
N GLY A 38 10.85 -5.89 17.13
CA GLY A 38 10.89 -4.57 16.48
C GLY A 38 10.90 -4.62 14.95
N CYS A 39 10.37 -5.69 14.35
CA CYS A 39 10.19 -5.77 12.90
C CYS A 39 9.17 -4.71 12.42
N ARG A 40 9.29 -4.33 11.15
CA ARG A 40 8.40 -3.35 10.51
C ARG A 40 7.83 -3.92 9.23
N SER A 41 6.51 -3.92 9.13
CA SER A 41 5.81 -4.25 7.89
C SER A 41 6.16 -3.29 6.74
N VAL A 42 6.53 -3.87 5.60
CA VAL A 42 6.83 -3.17 4.35
C VAL A 42 5.67 -3.40 3.38
N PHE A 43 5.18 -2.31 2.80
CA PHE A 43 4.08 -2.35 1.84
C PHE A 43 4.58 -2.00 0.45
N SER A 44 3.98 -2.62 -0.56
CA SER A 44 4.13 -2.20 -1.94
C SER A 44 2.89 -1.40 -2.31
N THR A 45 3.10 -0.26 -2.97
CA THR A 45 2.03 0.60 -3.48
C THR A 45 2.28 0.84 -4.96
N GLY A 46 1.26 0.63 -5.77
CA GLY A 46 1.28 0.94 -7.19
C GLY A 46 -0.12 1.27 -7.69
N ILE A 47 -0.28 1.28 -9.01
CA ILE A 47 -1.56 1.63 -9.64
C ILE A 47 -2.65 0.65 -9.28
N GLY A 48 -2.35 -0.65 -9.20
CA GLY A 48 -3.30 -1.69 -8.78
C GLY A 48 -3.69 -1.64 -7.29
N GLY A 49 -3.07 -0.74 -6.53
CA GLY A 49 -3.37 -0.51 -5.12
C GLY A 49 -2.21 -0.84 -4.20
N ARG A 50 -2.53 -1.22 -2.96
CA ARG A 50 -1.56 -1.42 -1.88
C ARG A 50 -1.72 -2.79 -1.23
N TYR A 51 -0.60 -3.46 -1.02
CA TYR A 51 -0.55 -4.79 -0.39
C TYR A 51 0.69 -4.97 0.47
N PHE A 52 0.65 -5.98 1.33
CA PHE A 52 1.79 -6.36 2.18
C PHE A 52 2.91 -7.01 1.35
N HIS A 53 4.10 -6.40 1.37
CA HIS A 53 5.24 -6.91 0.63
C HIS A 53 6.11 -7.85 1.47
N GLY A 54 6.26 -7.61 2.77
CA GLY A 54 7.07 -8.43 3.67
C GLY A 54 7.40 -7.66 4.94
N VAL A 55 8.34 -8.16 5.73
CA VAL A 55 8.82 -7.47 6.95
C VAL A 55 10.27 -7.02 6.80
N ASN A 56 10.65 -5.94 7.47
CA ASN A 56 12.02 -5.49 7.58
C ASN A 56 12.47 -5.59 9.04
N PHE A 57 13.62 -6.23 9.26
CA PHE A 57 14.32 -6.21 10.55
C PHE A 57 15.47 -5.19 10.45
N PRO A 58 15.33 -3.98 11.02
CA PRO A 58 16.36 -2.94 10.91
C PRO A 58 17.58 -3.22 11.79
N GLY A 59 17.45 -4.06 12.82
CA GLY A 59 18.53 -4.49 13.70
C GLY A 59 19.07 -5.89 13.38
N ASN A 60 19.92 -6.38 14.28
CA ASN A 60 20.44 -7.75 14.21
C ASN A 60 19.50 -8.79 14.82
N GLU A 61 18.57 -8.36 15.66
CA GLU A 61 17.60 -9.23 16.32
C GLU A 61 16.55 -9.75 15.33
N ARG A 62 16.23 -11.04 15.46
CA ARG A 62 15.22 -11.76 14.67
C ARG A 62 14.55 -12.78 15.57
N PRO A 63 13.27 -13.12 15.32
CA PRO A 63 12.57 -14.11 16.14
C PRO A 63 13.00 -15.54 15.82
N PHE A 64 13.65 -15.74 14.67
CA PHE A 64 14.13 -17.02 14.17
C PHE A 64 15.51 -16.83 13.52
N SER A 65 16.24 -17.94 13.39
CA SER A 65 17.55 -18.01 12.74
C SER A 65 17.59 -17.26 11.40
N ARG A 66 18.66 -16.49 11.16
CA ARG A 66 18.78 -15.61 9.99
C ARG A 66 18.62 -16.37 8.66
N GLU A 67 19.07 -17.61 8.58
CA GLU A 67 18.98 -18.45 7.38
C GLU A 67 17.54 -18.78 6.97
N LEU A 68 16.59 -18.65 7.90
CA LEU A 68 15.16 -18.89 7.66
C LEU A 68 14.45 -17.72 6.98
N TRP A 69 15.15 -16.59 6.76
CA TRP A 69 14.61 -15.43 6.08
C TRP A 69 15.22 -15.27 4.69
N THR A 70 14.45 -14.69 3.77
CA THR A 70 15.01 -14.19 2.51
C THR A 70 15.92 -12.99 2.78
N VAL A 71 16.86 -12.75 1.87
CA VAL A 71 17.81 -11.63 2.01
C VAL A 71 17.06 -10.31 1.86
N GLN A 72 17.25 -9.40 2.82
CA GLN A 72 16.76 -8.03 2.71
C GLN A 72 17.56 -7.27 1.66
N ARG A 73 16.88 -6.80 0.60
CA ARG A 73 17.50 -6.05 -0.50
C ARG A 73 16.99 -4.61 -0.55
N PRO A 74 17.84 -3.62 -0.87
CA PRO A 74 17.40 -2.23 -1.01
C PRO A 74 16.26 -2.05 -2.03
N ALA A 75 16.32 -2.78 -3.15
CA ALA A 75 15.31 -2.73 -4.21
C ALA A 75 13.89 -3.11 -3.75
N SER A 76 13.75 -3.84 -2.64
CA SER A 76 12.46 -4.23 -2.04
C SER A 76 12.20 -3.53 -0.70
N GLY A 77 12.77 -2.34 -0.49
CA GLY A 77 12.64 -1.60 0.78
C GLY A 77 13.23 -2.35 1.97
N ASN A 78 14.26 -3.18 1.73
CA ASN A 78 14.85 -4.08 2.71
C ASN A 78 13.85 -5.06 3.33
N SER A 79 12.78 -5.44 2.61
CA SER A 79 11.86 -6.47 3.06
C SER A 79 12.45 -7.87 2.93
N CYS A 80 12.04 -8.77 3.80
CA CYS A 80 12.21 -10.21 3.72
C CYS A 80 10.91 -10.95 4.05
N ARG A 81 10.90 -12.24 3.73
CA ARG A 81 9.84 -13.21 4.03
C ARG A 81 10.47 -14.50 4.54
N PRO A 82 9.72 -15.40 5.19
CA PRO A 82 10.20 -16.74 5.49
C PRO A 82 10.66 -17.45 4.22
N ARG A 83 11.78 -18.14 4.31
CA ARG A 83 12.34 -18.93 3.22
C ARG A 83 11.57 -20.24 3.09
N THR A 84 11.20 -20.59 1.86
CA THR A 84 10.44 -21.81 1.55
C THR A 84 11.27 -22.94 0.96
N SER A 85 12.54 -22.68 0.58
CA SER A 85 13.40 -23.65 -0.09
C SER A 85 14.82 -23.63 0.46
N ARG A 86 15.60 -24.71 0.27
CA ARG A 86 17.00 -24.84 0.73
C ARG A 86 17.17 -24.50 2.22
N ILE A 87 16.27 -25.02 3.05
CA ILE A 87 16.31 -24.88 4.51
C ILE A 87 17.33 -25.89 5.08
N PRO A 88 18.32 -25.45 5.89
CA PRO A 88 19.25 -26.36 6.56
C PRO A 88 18.52 -27.40 7.41
N VAL A 89 19.00 -28.65 7.40
CA VAL A 89 18.32 -29.77 8.09
C VAL A 89 18.09 -29.49 9.58
N HIS A 90 19.08 -28.89 10.25
CA HIS A 90 19.00 -28.55 11.67
C HIS A 90 18.00 -27.43 12.01
N LEU A 91 17.48 -26.70 11.01
CA LEU A 91 16.51 -25.62 11.20
C LEU A 91 15.10 -25.98 10.71
N ARG A 92 14.85 -27.23 10.30
CA ARG A 92 13.56 -27.62 9.71
C ARG A 92 12.38 -27.44 10.66
N GLU A 93 12.55 -27.76 11.94
CA GLU A 93 11.47 -27.60 12.93
C GLU A 93 11.17 -26.11 13.18
N GLN A 94 12.21 -25.28 13.37
CA GLN A 94 12.06 -23.82 13.45
C GLN A 94 11.39 -23.24 12.19
N ALA A 95 11.72 -23.78 11.01
CA ALA A 95 11.12 -23.33 9.75
C ALA A 95 9.63 -23.66 9.65
N LYS A 96 9.21 -24.84 10.15
CA LYS A 96 7.78 -25.22 10.22
C LYS A 96 7.02 -24.32 11.18
N GLU A 97 7.59 -24.03 12.34
CA GLU A 97 7.02 -23.11 13.33
C GLU A 97 6.84 -21.71 12.74
N LEU A 98 7.91 -21.16 12.14
CA LEU A 98 7.86 -19.87 11.46
C LEU A 98 6.84 -19.87 10.32
N ALA A 99 6.78 -20.92 9.51
CA ALA A 99 5.81 -21.02 8.42
C ALA A 99 4.37 -21.02 8.93
N LYS A 100 4.10 -21.71 10.05
CA LYS A 100 2.79 -21.72 10.70
C LYS A 100 2.41 -20.33 11.20
N ILE A 101 3.27 -19.69 11.99
CA ILE A 101 3.05 -18.32 12.49
C ILE A 101 2.80 -17.36 11.33
N TRP A 102 3.62 -17.45 10.28
CA TRP A 102 3.49 -16.58 9.12
C TRP A 102 2.17 -16.80 8.38
N GLN A 103 1.79 -18.05 8.11
CA GLN A 103 0.55 -18.36 7.39
C GLN A 103 -0.69 -17.94 8.18
N GLU A 104 -0.68 -18.11 9.50
CA GLU A 104 -1.80 -17.74 10.37
C GLU A 104 -1.98 -16.21 10.50
N ASN A 105 -0.92 -15.43 10.29
CA ASN A 105 -0.90 -14.00 10.61
C ASN A 105 -0.59 -13.08 9.42
N ILE A 106 -0.27 -13.62 8.24
CA ILE A 106 0.06 -12.78 7.07
C ILE A 106 -1.17 -11.94 6.68
N PRO A 107 -0.99 -10.63 6.42
CA PRO A 107 -2.06 -9.81 5.89
C PRO A 107 -2.59 -10.40 4.58
N VAL A 108 -3.90 -10.60 4.54
CA VAL A 108 -4.62 -11.12 3.36
C VAL A 108 -5.30 -10.00 2.59
N THR A 109 -5.51 -8.85 3.24
CA THR A 109 -6.16 -7.70 2.63
C THR A 109 -5.27 -7.11 1.54
N TYR A 110 -5.84 -6.91 0.36
CA TYR A 110 -5.28 -6.10 -0.72
C TYR A 110 -6.21 -4.91 -0.93
N ALA A 111 -5.76 -3.71 -0.56
CA ALA A 111 -6.47 -2.48 -0.88
C ALA A 111 -6.35 -2.19 -2.38
N ARG A 112 -7.36 -2.60 -3.15
CA ARG A 112 -7.38 -2.48 -4.60
C ARG A 112 -7.98 -1.16 -5.07
N THR A 113 -7.56 -0.74 -6.25
CA THR A 113 -8.02 0.47 -6.92
C THR A 113 -8.92 0.18 -8.12
N ASP A 114 -9.31 -1.09 -8.29
CA ASP A 114 -10.15 -1.61 -9.38
C ASP A 114 -11.53 -0.96 -9.44
N ALA A 115 -12.12 -0.58 -8.31
CA ALA A 115 -13.35 0.21 -8.29
C ALA A 115 -13.09 1.72 -8.43
N LEU A 116 -12.00 2.22 -7.83
CA LEU A 116 -11.69 3.64 -7.77
C LEU A 116 -11.26 4.21 -9.14
N LEU A 117 -10.38 3.51 -9.86
CA LEU A 117 -9.86 3.98 -11.14
C LEU A 117 -10.96 4.18 -12.19
N PRO A 118 -11.87 3.20 -12.42
CA PRO A 118 -13.00 3.41 -13.32
C PRO A 118 -13.96 4.50 -12.84
N ALA A 119 -14.17 4.64 -11.52
CA ALA A 119 -15.03 5.70 -10.98
C ALA A 119 -14.48 7.10 -11.29
N LEU A 120 -13.14 7.25 -11.29
CA LEU A 120 -12.42 8.44 -11.72
C LEU A 120 -12.35 8.60 -13.26
N GLY A 121 -12.79 7.59 -14.02
CA GLY A 121 -12.66 7.58 -15.48
C GLY A 121 -11.23 7.33 -15.97
N LEU A 122 -10.40 6.69 -15.14
CA LEU A 122 -9.01 6.35 -15.48
C LEU A 122 -8.92 4.88 -15.87
N ASP A 123 -8.36 4.61 -17.05
CA ASP A 123 -8.10 3.25 -17.54
C ASP A 123 -6.60 3.04 -17.76
N PHE A 124 -5.97 2.29 -16.86
CA PHE A 124 -4.54 2.00 -16.87
C PHE A 124 -4.20 0.68 -17.61
N SER A 125 -5.16 0.07 -18.31
CA SER A 125 -4.93 -1.17 -19.05
C SER A 125 -4.13 -0.98 -20.35
N ALA A 126 -4.02 0.26 -20.86
CA ALA A 126 -3.60 0.51 -22.24
C ALA A 126 -2.43 1.50 -22.45
N THR A 127 -1.81 2.09 -21.41
CA THR A 127 -0.79 3.15 -21.65
C THR A 127 0.36 3.16 -20.63
N ILE A 128 1.57 3.42 -21.14
CA ILE A 128 2.80 3.66 -20.36
C ILE A 128 2.62 4.92 -19.50
N PHE A 129 3.03 4.79 -18.25
CA PHE A 129 2.55 5.59 -17.13
C PHE A 129 3.16 7.00 -17.06
N GLY A 130 2.27 8.01 -16.94
CA GLY A 130 2.61 9.27 -16.28
C GLY A 130 2.49 9.14 -14.75
N PRO A 131 3.05 10.07 -13.97
CA PRO A 131 2.92 10.05 -12.51
C PRO A 131 1.44 10.18 -12.11
N LEU A 132 0.99 9.31 -11.19
CA LEU A 132 -0.32 9.38 -10.57
C LEU A 132 -0.16 9.86 -9.13
N GLN A 133 -0.76 11.00 -8.80
CA GLN A 133 -0.92 11.45 -7.42
C GLN A 133 -2.37 11.77 -7.17
N TRP A 134 -2.86 11.43 -5.99
CA TRP A 134 -4.23 11.71 -5.60
C TRP A 134 -4.35 11.96 -4.10
N PHE A 135 -5.39 12.69 -3.70
CA PHE A 135 -5.74 12.90 -2.31
C PHE A 135 -7.19 13.40 -2.22
N ARG A 136 -7.78 13.31 -1.03
CA ARG A 136 -9.13 13.80 -0.74
C ARG A 136 -9.08 14.95 0.25
N VAL A 137 -9.87 16.00 0.01
CA VAL A 137 -10.14 17.09 0.95
C VAL A 137 -11.65 17.29 1.02
N GLY A 138 -12.25 17.05 2.20
CA GLY A 138 -13.71 17.05 2.32
C GLY A 138 -14.33 16.07 1.32
N ASP A 139 -15.31 16.51 0.54
CA ASP A 139 -15.99 15.69 -0.48
C ASP A 139 -15.44 15.89 -1.90
N VAL A 140 -14.15 16.22 -2.01
CA VAL A 140 -13.46 16.41 -3.28
C VAL A 140 -12.21 15.53 -3.32
N ILE A 141 -12.10 14.73 -4.37
CA ILE A 141 -10.87 14.01 -4.71
C ILE A 141 -10.13 14.81 -5.77
N TYR A 142 -8.86 15.06 -5.52
CA TYR A 142 -7.93 15.71 -6.43
C TYR A 142 -6.99 14.66 -7.03
N VAL A 143 -6.74 14.76 -8.34
CA VAL A 143 -5.86 13.83 -9.06
C VAL A 143 -4.92 14.61 -9.97
N MET A 144 -3.63 14.34 -9.87
CA MET A 144 -2.65 14.65 -10.88
C MET A 144 -2.35 13.37 -11.66
N THR A 145 -2.50 13.43 -12.97
CA THR A 145 -2.21 12.31 -13.85
C THR A 145 -1.69 12.80 -15.20
N GLY A 146 -0.92 11.95 -15.88
CA GLY A 146 -0.54 12.14 -17.29
C GLY A 146 -1.63 11.77 -18.28
N MET A 147 -2.76 11.23 -17.81
CA MET A 147 -3.85 10.73 -18.64
C MET A 147 -5.06 11.68 -18.62
N THR A 148 -5.83 11.69 -19.70
CA THR A 148 -7.12 12.39 -19.74
C THR A 148 -8.21 11.45 -19.22
N PRO A 149 -8.91 11.79 -18.12
CA PRO A 149 -10.04 11.00 -17.64
C PRO A 149 -11.17 10.94 -18.66
N ALA A 150 -11.99 9.89 -18.60
CA ALA A 150 -13.20 9.78 -19.39
C ALA A 150 -14.12 11.00 -19.19
N GLN A 151 -14.74 11.45 -20.27
CA GLN A 151 -15.53 12.69 -20.30
C GLN A 151 -16.61 12.70 -19.21
N GLY A 152 -16.69 13.82 -18.48
CA GLY A 152 -17.70 14.04 -17.42
C GLY A 152 -17.41 13.33 -16.09
N ARG A 153 -16.30 12.60 -15.95
CA ARG A 153 -15.92 11.96 -14.67
C ARG A 153 -15.19 12.90 -13.72
N MET A 154 -14.39 13.79 -14.27
CA MET A 154 -13.61 14.78 -13.54
C MET A 154 -13.62 16.13 -14.25
N THR A 155 -13.39 17.19 -13.49
CA THR A 155 -13.19 18.54 -14.00
C THR A 155 -11.71 18.85 -13.97
N GLU A 156 -11.14 19.28 -15.10
CA GLU A 156 -9.76 19.77 -15.15
C GLU A 156 -9.63 21.07 -14.35
N ILE A 157 -8.52 21.22 -13.64
CA ILE A 157 -8.20 22.39 -12.81
C ILE A 157 -6.78 22.85 -13.08
N LEU A 158 -6.49 24.08 -12.65
CA LEU A 158 -5.13 24.61 -12.69
C LEU A 158 -4.25 24.00 -11.59
N SER A 159 -2.94 23.97 -11.83
CA SER A 159 -1.93 23.52 -10.85
C SER A 159 -2.05 24.22 -9.50
N ASP A 160 -2.38 25.51 -9.50
CA ASP A 160 -2.44 26.32 -8.28
C ASP A 160 -3.58 25.87 -7.37
N GLU A 161 -4.71 25.46 -7.93
CA GLU A 161 -5.81 24.90 -7.16
C GLU A 161 -5.39 23.56 -6.53
N PHE A 162 -4.75 22.70 -7.31
CA PHE A 162 -4.24 21.41 -6.83
C PHE A 162 -3.23 21.57 -5.69
N ILE A 163 -2.24 22.47 -5.85
CA ILE A 163 -1.21 22.72 -4.85
C ILE A 163 -1.80 23.31 -3.57
N ARG A 164 -2.78 24.23 -3.68
CA ARG A 164 -3.49 24.76 -2.48
C ARG A 164 -4.23 23.66 -1.73
N ALA A 165 -4.94 22.80 -2.44
CA ALA A 165 -5.66 21.68 -1.84
C ALA A 165 -4.70 20.65 -1.22
N GLN A 166 -3.54 20.40 -1.85
CA GLN A 166 -2.50 19.52 -1.32
C GLN A 166 -1.96 20.03 0.02
N LYS A 167 -1.62 21.32 0.11
CA LYS A 167 -1.20 21.95 1.37
C LYS A 167 -2.26 21.82 2.46
N GLN A 168 -3.54 21.97 2.10
CA GLN A 168 -4.65 21.77 3.04
C GLN A 168 -4.74 20.31 3.52
N ALA A 169 -4.57 19.34 2.62
CA ALA A 169 -4.57 17.92 2.97
C ALA A 169 -3.41 17.56 3.92
N GLU A 170 -2.22 18.10 3.68
CA GLU A 170 -1.05 17.91 4.54
C GLU A 170 -1.27 18.47 5.95
N VAL A 171 -1.83 19.69 6.06
CA VAL A 171 -2.19 20.28 7.36
C VAL A 171 -3.23 19.45 8.11
N ASN A 172 -4.19 18.86 7.40
CA ASN A 172 -5.22 18.01 8.02
C ASN A 172 -4.64 16.66 8.50
N ASN A 173 -3.72 16.07 7.74
CA ASN A 173 -3.07 14.80 8.10
C ASN A 173 -2.01 14.96 9.20
N GLY A 174 -1.35 16.11 9.31
CA GLY A 174 -0.37 16.41 10.36
C GLY A 174 -0.96 16.73 11.75
N LYS A 175 -2.29 16.78 11.86
CA LYS A 175 -3.03 17.01 13.13
C LYS A 175 -3.63 15.72 13.72
N GLN A 176 -3.31 14.55 13.16
CA GLN A 176 -3.72 13.23 13.68
C GLN A 176 -2.57 12.52 14.38
#